data_AF-A0A1W9PZ99-F1
#
_entry.id   AF-A0A1W9PZ99-F1
#
_cell.length_a   1.000
_cell.length_b   1.000
_cell.length_c   1.000
_cell.angle_alpha   90.00
_cell.angle_beta   90.00
_cell.angle_gamma   90.00
#
_symmetry.space_group_name_H-M   'P 1'
#
loop_
_entity.id
_entity.type
_entity.pdbx_description
1 polymer ?
#
loop_
_entity_poly.entity_id
_entity_poly.type
_entity_poly.pdbx_seq_one_letter_code
_entity_poly.pdbx_strand_id
1 'polypeptide(L)'
;GSEYIEDDDATPYVQTVGTTNGIAKITLHSGYEPGPVTISASITTAGGSTITANTPVISIGGGVPSDKWLTVSATKLNLGGLVFVGLETDITAWLADRFGNYNVLDGYAVSFESEVGLAIDSNNVTADKYGAATVTARTQKDGVCVVMVHTKGEEHFYDGSNGCAHDGQYNTGEDFTDTADDPFRDYDDDGLWDNGTTSTLDTTYTAGVNPFEDYVDAAGNNSWDGVNGIWDSDKQLFRNAYFLITGPPIIRFDVSTFTVPDGGSASVNS
;
A
#
# COMPACT_ATOMS: atom_id res chain seq x y z
N GLY A 1 -0.02 23.82 -9.40
CA GLY A 1 1.45 23.74 -9.46
C GLY A 1 1.97 23.17 -8.16
N SER A 2 3.28 22.96 -8.05
CA SER A 2 3.93 22.44 -6.83
C SER A 2 3.64 23.30 -5.58
N GLU A 3 3.27 24.59 -5.74
CA GLU A 3 2.94 25.53 -4.67
C GLU A 3 1.96 26.64 -5.12
N TYR A 4 1.38 27.36 -4.15
CA TYR A 4 0.59 28.58 -4.36
C TYR A 4 0.70 29.56 -3.17
N ILE A 5 0.21 30.79 -3.34
CA ILE A 5 0.24 31.85 -2.30
C ILE A 5 -1.17 32.28 -1.86
N GLU A 6 -2.15 32.34 -2.77
CA GLU A 6 -3.54 32.66 -2.42
C GLU A 6 -4.52 31.69 -3.08
N ASP A 7 -4.69 31.75 -4.39
CA ASP A 7 -5.57 30.84 -5.15
C ASP A 7 -4.81 29.61 -5.68
N ASP A 8 -5.49 28.47 -5.71
CA ASP A 8 -4.93 27.22 -6.21
C ASP A 8 -4.53 27.35 -7.69
N ASP A 9 -3.31 26.90 -8.01
CA ASP A 9 -2.76 26.77 -9.38
C ASP A 9 -2.54 28.04 -10.24
N ALA A 10 -1.94 29.10 -9.69
CA ALA A 10 -1.51 30.28 -10.46
C ALA A 10 0.02 30.47 -10.56
N THR A 11 0.82 29.40 -10.62
CA THR A 11 2.30 29.51 -10.62
C THR A 11 2.91 29.82 -12.00
N PRO A 12 3.84 30.79 -12.14
CA PRO A 12 4.34 31.69 -11.08
C PRO A 12 3.37 32.83 -10.75
N TYR A 13 3.00 32.94 -9.48
CA TYR A 13 2.09 33.98 -8.97
C TYR A 13 2.89 35.16 -8.42
N VAL A 14 2.40 36.39 -8.64
CA VAL A 14 2.99 37.61 -8.09
C VAL A 14 1.99 38.24 -7.12
N GLN A 15 2.31 38.21 -5.82
CA GLN A 15 1.53 38.88 -4.79
C GLN A 15 2.15 40.23 -4.43
N THR A 16 1.34 41.28 -4.33
CA THR A 16 1.77 42.58 -3.80
C THR A 16 1.41 42.67 -2.33
N VAL A 17 2.41 42.81 -1.46
CA VAL A 17 2.20 42.81 0.00
C VAL A 17 2.73 44.11 0.61
N GLY A 18 1.93 44.69 1.52
CA GLY A 18 2.34 45.86 2.31
C GLY A 18 3.37 45.48 3.38
N THR A 19 4.16 46.46 3.83
CA THR A 19 5.08 46.23 4.96
C THR A 19 4.46 46.76 6.25
N THR A 20 4.58 45.98 7.33
CA THR A 20 4.31 46.46 8.69
C THR A 20 5.64 46.51 9.41
N ASN A 21 6.09 47.69 9.83
CA ASN A 21 7.41 47.93 10.43
C ASN A 21 8.58 47.46 9.53
N GLY A 22 8.46 47.62 8.21
CA GLY A 22 9.50 47.23 7.25
C GLY A 22 9.60 45.73 6.97
N ILE A 23 8.66 44.92 7.48
CA ILE A 23 8.59 43.48 7.23
C ILE A 23 7.41 43.21 6.30
N ALA A 24 7.68 42.54 5.18
CA ALA A 24 6.66 41.90 4.34
C ALA A 24 6.53 40.42 4.75
N LYS A 25 5.31 39.90 4.79
CA LYS A 25 5.02 38.53 5.20
C LYS A 25 4.09 37.90 4.18
N ILE A 26 4.48 36.75 3.64
CA ILE A 26 3.65 35.95 2.73
C ILE A 26 3.55 34.54 3.31
N THR A 27 2.45 33.85 3.00
CA THR A 27 2.31 32.42 3.27
C THR A 27 2.48 31.69 1.95
N LEU A 28 3.41 30.74 1.90
CA LEU A 28 3.52 29.79 0.80
C LEU A 28 2.80 28.52 1.20
N HIS A 29 1.89 28.06 0.36
CA HIS A 29 1.21 26.78 0.50
C HIS A 29 1.89 25.77 -0.42
N SER A 30 2.19 24.58 0.10
CA SER A 30 2.54 23.44 -0.74
C SER A 30 1.33 23.06 -1.58
N GLY A 31 1.56 22.81 -2.86
CA GLY A 31 0.59 22.23 -3.77
C GLY A 31 0.75 20.72 -3.87
N TYR A 32 0.29 20.17 -4.98
CA TYR A 32 0.14 18.72 -5.15
C TYR A 32 1.36 18.01 -5.73
N GLU A 33 2.33 18.75 -6.28
CA GLU A 33 3.54 18.19 -6.88
C GLU A 33 4.77 18.51 -6.00
N PRO A 34 5.61 17.53 -5.66
CA PRO A 34 6.82 17.76 -4.88
C PRO A 34 7.88 18.41 -5.76
N GLY A 35 8.59 19.37 -5.18
CA GLY A 35 9.60 20.08 -5.94
C GLY A 35 10.42 21.07 -5.13
N PRO A 36 11.54 21.52 -5.71
CA PRO A 36 12.29 22.65 -5.17
C PRO A 36 11.62 23.97 -5.56
N VAL A 37 11.51 24.86 -4.57
CA VAL A 37 10.83 26.16 -4.71
C VAL A 37 11.79 27.26 -4.33
N THR A 38 11.70 28.37 -5.05
CA THR A 38 12.41 29.59 -4.66
C THR A 38 11.44 30.75 -4.70
N ILE A 39 11.35 31.52 -3.61
CA ILE A 39 10.57 32.74 -3.56
C ILE A 39 11.51 33.90 -3.89
N SER A 40 11.14 34.71 -4.88
CA SER A 40 11.82 35.96 -5.23
C SER A 40 10.95 37.15 -4.82
N ALA A 41 11.38 37.90 -3.81
CA ALA A 41 10.76 39.16 -3.41
C ALA A 41 11.41 40.32 -4.14
N SER A 42 10.64 41.28 -4.65
CA SER A 42 11.18 42.51 -5.25
C SER A 42 10.46 43.76 -4.75
N ILE A 43 11.19 44.87 -4.61
CA ILE A 43 10.65 46.19 -4.29
C ILE A 43 11.23 47.26 -5.22
N THR A 44 10.38 48.11 -5.77
CA THR A 44 10.79 49.30 -6.52
C THR A 44 10.91 50.49 -5.57
N THR A 45 12.11 51.03 -5.44
CA THR A 45 12.39 52.21 -4.62
C THR A 45 11.78 53.47 -5.23
N ALA A 46 11.62 54.53 -4.43
CA ALA A 46 11.14 55.83 -4.91
C ALA A 46 12.01 56.46 -6.01
N GLY A 47 13.27 56.03 -6.14
CA GLY A 47 14.20 56.42 -7.22
C GLY A 47 14.15 55.54 -8.47
N GLY A 48 13.22 54.59 -8.56
CA GLY A 48 13.02 53.71 -9.72
C GLY A 48 13.94 52.49 -9.81
N SER A 49 14.80 52.25 -8.79
CA SER A 49 15.64 51.04 -8.73
C SER A 49 14.90 49.88 -8.08
N THR A 50 15.04 48.67 -8.63
CA THR A 50 14.47 47.43 -8.08
C THR A 50 15.49 46.71 -7.20
N ILE A 51 15.08 46.35 -5.98
CA ILE A 51 15.85 45.49 -5.07
C ILE A 51 15.17 44.13 -5.05
N THR A 52 15.94 43.06 -5.25
CA THR A 52 15.43 41.68 -5.25
C THR A 52 16.13 40.86 -4.18
N ALA A 53 15.38 39.98 -3.51
CA ALA A 53 15.90 39.00 -2.56
C ALA A 53 15.28 37.64 -2.85
N ASN A 54 16.10 36.60 -2.88
CA ASN A 54 15.66 35.22 -3.10
C ASN A 54 15.83 34.41 -1.82
N THR A 55 14.89 33.51 -1.55
CA THR A 55 15.09 32.50 -0.51
C THR A 55 16.11 31.45 -0.98
N PRO A 56 16.74 30.70 -0.07
CA PRO A 56 17.28 29.39 -0.39
C PRO A 56 16.18 28.49 -1.00
N VAL A 57 16.59 27.41 -1.67
CA VAL A 57 15.64 26.41 -2.17
C VAL A 57 14.87 25.83 -0.99
N ILE A 58 13.55 25.96 -1.02
CA ILE A 58 12.62 25.31 -0.10
C ILE A 58 12.21 24.01 -0.76
N SER A 59 12.46 22.88 -0.10
CA SER A 59 11.98 21.58 -0.59
C SER A 59 10.57 21.37 -0.08
N ILE A 60 9.61 21.24 -0.98
CA ILE A 60 8.28 20.71 -0.62
C ILE A 60 8.42 19.20 -0.56
N GLY A 61 8.49 18.68 0.67
CA GLY A 61 8.41 17.24 0.92
C GLY A 61 6.99 16.74 0.65
N GLY A 62 6.85 15.50 0.21
CA GLY A 62 5.53 14.89 0.01
C GLY A 62 4.94 14.32 1.29
N GLY A 63 3.77 13.70 1.14
CA GLY A 63 3.04 13.09 2.25
C GLY A 63 3.53 11.70 2.66
N VAL A 64 2.77 11.07 3.55
CA VAL A 64 2.88 9.64 3.86
C VAL A 64 2.19 8.81 2.77
N PRO A 65 2.46 7.50 2.63
CA PRO A 65 1.70 6.64 1.74
C PRO A 65 0.20 6.74 2.03
N SER A 66 -0.61 6.83 0.98
CA SER A 66 -2.07 6.82 1.10
C SER A 66 -2.62 5.45 0.70
N ASP A 67 -3.63 4.98 1.43
CA ASP A 67 -4.30 3.69 1.18
C ASP A 67 -4.71 3.53 -0.30
N LYS A 68 -5.25 4.59 -0.91
CA LYS A 68 -5.68 4.61 -2.31
C LYS A 68 -4.60 4.14 -3.29
N TRP A 69 -3.33 4.38 -2.98
CA TRP A 69 -2.22 4.12 -3.88
C TRP A 69 -1.38 2.90 -3.47
N LEU A 70 -1.60 2.34 -2.29
CA LEU A 70 -0.94 1.10 -1.88
C LEU A 70 -1.43 -0.06 -2.75
N THR A 71 -0.53 -0.58 -3.59
CA THR A 71 -0.79 -1.73 -4.46
C THR A 71 0.35 -2.73 -4.37
N VAL A 72 0.06 -4.03 -4.47
CA VAL A 72 1.07 -5.08 -4.49
C VAL A 72 1.02 -5.81 -5.82
N SER A 73 2.20 -6.17 -6.33
CA SER A 73 2.36 -6.95 -7.55
C SER A 73 3.46 -7.98 -7.38
N ALA A 74 3.47 -9.01 -8.22
CA ALA A 74 4.56 -9.97 -8.28
C ALA A 74 4.93 -10.31 -9.72
N THR A 75 6.19 -10.64 -9.98
CA THR A 75 6.63 -11.06 -11.32
C THR A 75 6.00 -12.39 -11.72
N LYS A 76 5.74 -13.28 -10.75
CA LYS A 76 5.00 -14.54 -10.94
C LYS A 76 4.12 -14.84 -9.74
N LEU A 77 2.80 -14.90 -9.97
CA LEU A 77 1.84 -15.38 -8.97
C LEU A 77 1.71 -16.92 -8.97
N ASN A 78 1.98 -17.56 -10.11
CA ASN A 78 1.95 -19.01 -10.26
C ASN A 78 3.38 -19.55 -10.39
N LEU A 79 3.85 -20.30 -9.40
CA LEU A 79 5.16 -20.92 -9.39
C LEU A 79 5.06 -22.44 -9.49
N GLY A 80 5.86 -23.04 -10.38
CA GLY A 80 6.00 -24.48 -10.50
C GLY A 80 6.92 -25.06 -9.43
N GLY A 81 6.51 -25.07 -8.16
CA GLY A 81 7.33 -25.57 -7.03
C GLY A 81 7.70 -27.06 -7.12
N LEU A 82 6.89 -27.81 -7.87
CA LEU A 82 7.01 -29.16 -8.43
C LEU A 82 8.36 -29.90 -8.51
N VAL A 83 9.46 -29.27 -8.94
CA VAL A 83 10.74 -29.96 -9.21
C VAL A 83 11.94 -29.18 -8.66
N PHE A 84 11.74 -27.90 -8.33
CA PHE A 84 12.80 -26.97 -7.96
C PHE A 84 12.38 -26.16 -6.74
N VAL A 85 12.98 -26.49 -5.59
CA VAL A 85 13.04 -25.56 -4.45
C VAL A 85 13.90 -24.38 -4.85
N GLY A 86 13.51 -23.17 -4.44
CA GLY A 86 14.26 -21.96 -4.73
C GLY A 86 13.91 -21.30 -6.06
N LEU A 87 12.72 -21.57 -6.63
CA LEU A 87 12.22 -20.72 -7.72
C LEU A 87 11.85 -19.35 -7.17
N GLU A 88 12.35 -18.32 -7.83
CA GLU A 88 12.19 -16.94 -7.37
C GLU A 88 11.07 -16.19 -8.11
N THR A 89 10.39 -15.34 -7.35
CA THR A 89 9.54 -14.23 -7.82
C THR A 89 9.90 -13.00 -7.02
N ASP A 90 9.82 -11.84 -7.67
CA ASP A 90 9.92 -10.57 -6.97
C ASP A 90 8.50 -10.11 -6.63
N ILE A 91 8.32 -9.62 -5.41
CA ILE A 91 7.08 -9.04 -4.90
C ILE A 91 7.37 -7.57 -4.67
N THR A 92 6.58 -6.70 -5.29
CA THR A 92 6.76 -5.25 -5.24
C THR A 92 5.52 -4.60 -4.68
N ALA A 93 5.70 -3.85 -3.59
CA ALA A 93 4.74 -2.87 -3.11
C ALA A 93 4.98 -1.53 -3.81
N TRP A 94 3.92 -0.95 -4.34
CA TRP A 94 3.91 0.35 -4.98
C TRP A 94 3.22 1.34 -4.04
N LEU A 95 3.91 2.44 -3.76
CA LEU A 95 3.48 3.47 -2.84
C LEU A 95 3.41 4.82 -3.55
N ALA A 96 2.42 5.62 -3.18
CA ALA A 96 2.38 7.05 -3.46
C ALA A 96 1.64 7.76 -2.33
N ASP A 97 1.91 9.06 -2.17
CA ASP A 97 1.12 9.90 -1.27
C ASP A 97 -0.30 10.16 -1.82
N ARG A 98 -1.14 10.85 -1.06
CA ARG A 98 -2.53 11.15 -1.46
C ARG A 98 -2.67 11.80 -2.85
N PHE A 99 -1.66 12.53 -3.31
CA PHE A 99 -1.64 13.24 -4.59
C PHE A 99 -1.01 12.41 -5.72
N GLY A 100 -0.56 11.19 -5.44
CA GLY A 100 0.05 10.29 -6.42
C GLY A 100 1.55 10.50 -6.58
N ASN A 101 2.20 11.20 -5.65
CA ASN A 101 3.63 11.39 -5.66
C ASN A 101 4.31 10.18 -5.05
N TYR A 102 5.00 9.39 -5.88
CA TYR A 102 5.75 8.21 -5.44
C TYR A 102 7.19 8.56 -5.04
N ASN A 103 7.76 9.61 -5.63
CA ASN A 103 9.19 9.96 -5.50
C ASN A 103 9.56 10.57 -4.15
N VAL A 104 8.56 10.90 -3.33
CA VAL A 104 8.69 11.48 -1.99
C VAL A 104 8.80 10.41 -0.90
N LEU A 105 8.60 9.15 -1.27
CA LEU A 105 8.59 7.99 -0.38
C LEU A 105 9.90 7.18 -0.45
N ASP A 106 10.96 7.73 -1.04
CA ASP A 106 12.27 7.08 -1.05
C ASP A 106 12.77 6.86 0.39
N GLY A 107 13.08 5.61 0.73
CA GLY A 107 13.45 5.20 2.07
C GLY A 107 12.28 4.84 3.01
N TYR A 108 11.03 4.91 2.55
CA TYR A 108 9.87 4.57 3.38
C TYR A 108 9.81 3.06 3.67
N ALA A 109 9.63 2.67 4.93
CA ALA A 109 9.71 1.26 5.34
C ALA A 109 8.47 0.48 4.92
N VAL A 110 8.67 -0.71 4.35
CA VAL A 110 7.60 -1.65 4.00
C VAL A 110 7.94 -3.03 4.53
N SER A 111 6.97 -3.68 5.14
CA SER A 111 7.11 -5.02 5.68
C SER A 111 6.43 -6.04 4.78
N PHE A 112 7.06 -7.20 4.64
CA PHE A 112 6.53 -8.33 3.88
C PHE A 112 6.54 -9.57 4.77
N GLU A 113 5.37 -10.19 4.91
CA GLU A 113 5.18 -11.39 5.71
C GLU A 113 4.53 -12.48 4.87
N SER A 114 5.26 -13.58 4.68
CA SER A 114 4.73 -14.75 3.98
C SER A 114 4.11 -15.73 4.95
N GLU A 115 3.05 -16.38 4.49
CA GLU A 115 2.62 -17.67 4.99
C GLU A 115 3.59 -18.80 4.55
N VAL A 116 3.16 -20.05 4.68
CA VAL A 116 3.90 -21.24 4.26
C VAL A 116 3.94 -21.30 2.74
N GLY A 117 5.12 -21.58 2.18
CA GLY A 117 5.27 -21.81 0.74
C GLY A 117 6.37 -20.96 0.14
N LEU A 118 6.41 -19.67 0.47
CA LEU A 118 7.48 -18.75 0.09
C LEU A 118 8.36 -18.40 1.29
N ALA A 119 9.67 -18.39 1.07
CA ALA A 119 10.60 -17.69 1.95
C ALA A 119 10.96 -16.35 1.35
N ILE A 120 10.80 -15.29 2.13
CA ILE A 120 11.05 -13.91 1.73
C ILE A 120 12.32 -13.42 2.42
N ASP A 121 13.16 -12.68 1.69
CA ASP A 121 14.20 -11.85 2.30
C ASP A 121 13.61 -10.48 2.65
N SER A 122 13.02 -10.37 3.84
CA SER A 122 12.28 -9.18 4.28
C SER A 122 13.11 -8.21 5.13
N ASN A 123 14.44 -8.30 5.08
CA ASN A 123 15.30 -7.47 5.91
C ASN A 123 15.31 -6.00 5.45
N ASN A 124 14.80 -5.09 6.30
CA ASN A 124 14.87 -3.63 6.13
C ASN A 124 14.49 -3.15 4.71
N VAL A 125 13.32 -3.58 4.24
CA VAL A 125 12.86 -3.24 2.90
C VAL A 125 12.31 -1.81 2.92
N THR A 126 12.81 -0.99 2.01
CA THR A 126 12.36 0.40 1.84
C THR A 126 11.96 0.67 0.41
N ALA A 127 11.00 1.57 0.21
CA ALA A 127 10.68 2.08 -1.12
C ALA A 127 11.89 2.80 -1.72
N ASP A 128 12.05 2.66 -3.03
CA ASP A 128 13.02 3.41 -3.80
C ASP A 128 12.45 4.76 -4.28
N LYS A 129 13.25 5.53 -5.03
CA LYS A 129 12.84 6.79 -5.67
C LYS A 129 11.63 6.69 -6.63
N TYR A 130 11.18 5.48 -6.96
CA TYR A 130 9.99 5.22 -7.78
C TYR A 130 8.79 4.78 -6.93
N GLY A 131 8.89 4.86 -5.59
CA GLY A 131 7.88 4.39 -4.65
C GLY A 131 7.74 2.86 -4.66
N ALA A 132 8.73 2.13 -5.17
CA ALA A 132 8.69 0.68 -5.25
C ALA A 132 9.53 0.07 -4.12
N ALA A 133 8.91 -0.73 -3.26
CA ALA A 133 9.58 -1.57 -2.28
C ALA A 133 9.52 -3.03 -2.75
N THR A 134 10.66 -3.63 -3.06
CA THR A 134 10.71 -4.98 -3.67
C THR A 134 11.46 -5.98 -2.81
N VAL A 135 10.90 -7.16 -2.65
CA VAL A 135 11.54 -8.33 -2.05
C VAL A 135 11.58 -9.48 -3.03
N THR A 136 12.66 -10.28 -2.99
CA THR A 136 12.69 -11.56 -3.68
C THR A 136 12.17 -12.65 -2.75
N ALA A 137 11.17 -13.37 -3.22
CA ALA A 137 10.59 -14.53 -2.56
C ALA A 137 10.97 -15.80 -3.32
N ARG A 138 11.24 -16.89 -2.60
CA ARG A 138 11.58 -18.18 -3.20
C ARG A 138 10.71 -19.32 -2.68
N THR A 139 10.38 -20.26 -3.56
CA THR A 139 9.60 -21.46 -3.18
C THR A 139 10.34 -22.33 -2.16
N GLN A 140 9.63 -22.76 -1.12
CA GLN A 140 10.07 -23.74 -0.13
C GLN A 140 9.07 -24.89 0.07
N LYS A 141 7.77 -24.66 -0.20
CA LYS A 141 6.72 -25.67 -0.11
C LYS A 141 5.65 -25.41 -1.19
N ASP A 142 4.91 -26.45 -1.56
CA ASP A 142 3.72 -26.35 -2.40
C ASP A 142 2.49 -25.91 -1.58
N GLY A 143 1.48 -25.39 -2.29
CA GLY A 143 0.24 -24.90 -1.71
C GLY A 143 -0.20 -23.54 -2.25
N VAL A 144 -1.31 -23.05 -1.71
CA VAL A 144 -1.66 -21.63 -1.75
C VAL A 144 -0.83 -20.95 -0.67
N CYS A 145 -0.34 -19.75 -0.96
CA CYS A 145 0.46 -18.96 -0.04
C CYS A 145 0.01 -17.51 -0.13
N VAL A 146 -0.23 -16.90 1.03
CA VAL A 146 -0.52 -15.46 1.11
C VAL A 146 0.70 -14.71 1.58
N VAL A 147 0.97 -13.57 0.94
CA VAL A 147 1.97 -12.61 1.38
C VAL A 147 1.27 -11.31 1.75
N MET A 148 1.28 -11.01 3.05
CA MET A 148 0.81 -9.74 3.56
C MET A 148 1.92 -8.70 3.43
N VAL A 149 1.56 -7.57 2.85
CA VAL A 149 2.41 -6.40 2.74
C VAL A 149 1.79 -5.29 3.58
N HIS A 150 2.56 -4.68 4.46
CA HIS A 150 2.06 -3.56 5.25
C HIS A 150 3.10 -2.44 5.41
N THR A 151 2.60 -1.22 5.60
CA THR A 151 3.41 -0.02 5.80
C THR A 151 2.62 1.03 6.56
N LYS A 152 3.31 1.98 7.21
CA LYS A 152 2.64 3.11 7.86
C LYS A 152 2.12 4.09 6.83
N GLY A 153 0.92 4.61 7.00
CA GLY A 153 0.36 5.60 6.10
C GLY A 153 -0.98 6.11 6.59
N GLU A 154 -1.72 6.71 5.68
CA GLU A 154 -3.02 7.30 5.98
C GLU A 154 -4.14 6.68 5.16
N GLU A 155 -5.35 6.75 5.71
CA GLU A 155 -6.54 6.38 4.97
C GLU A 155 -6.84 7.36 3.84
N HIS A 156 -7.55 6.87 2.83
CA HIS A 156 -8.02 7.72 1.77
C HIS A 156 -9.24 8.53 2.24
N PHE A 157 -9.17 9.86 2.10
CA PHE A 157 -10.33 10.74 2.22
C PHE A 157 -10.62 11.44 0.88
N TYR A 158 -11.87 11.84 0.71
CA TYR A 158 -12.34 12.57 -0.46
C TYR A 158 -12.34 14.07 -0.17
N ASP A 159 -11.28 14.76 -0.56
CA ASP A 159 -11.07 16.20 -0.36
C ASP A 159 -12.23 17.06 -0.90
N GLY A 160 -12.79 17.91 -0.05
CA GLY A 160 -13.96 18.77 -0.28
C GLY A 160 -15.31 18.04 -0.37
N SER A 161 -15.36 16.77 0.03
CA SER A 161 -16.64 16.07 0.21
C SER A 161 -17.48 16.71 1.32
N ASN A 162 -18.79 16.48 1.27
CA ASN A 162 -19.77 17.02 2.23
C ASN A 162 -19.73 18.55 2.41
N GLY A 163 -19.21 19.29 1.43
CA GLY A 163 -19.12 20.76 1.46
C GLY A 163 -17.96 21.30 2.29
N CYS A 164 -16.97 20.47 2.60
CA CYS A 164 -15.69 20.87 3.20
C CYS A 164 -14.81 21.62 2.20
N ALA A 165 -13.68 22.16 2.67
CA ALA A 165 -12.74 22.87 1.80
C ALA A 165 -11.98 21.87 0.91
N HIS A 166 -11.62 22.29 -0.31
CA HIS A 166 -10.67 21.57 -1.16
C HIS A 166 -9.26 22.06 -0.83
N ASP A 167 -8.76 21.73 0.35
CA ASP A 167 -7.46 22.21 0.86
C ASP A 167 -6.39 21.12 0.91
N GLY A 168 -6.74 19.91 0.46
CA GLY A 168 -5.85 18.77 0.44
C GLY A 168 -5.54 18.23 1.84
N GLN A 169 -6.30 18.62 2.87
CA GLN A 169 -6.21 18.11 4.24
C GLN A 169 -7.54 17.51 4.67
N TYR A 170 -7.49 16.44 5.47
CA TYR A 170 -8.71 15.90 6.02
C TYR A 170 -9.42 16.95 6.90
N ASN A 171 -10.64 17.30 6.52
CA ASN A 171 -11.53 18.14 7.29
C ASN A 171 -12.57 17.27 7.98
N THR A 172 -12.90 17.59 9.25
CA THR A 172 -13.94 16.85 9.97
C THR A 172 -15.27 16.91 9.21
N GLY A 173 -15.78 15.74 8.85
CA GLY A 173 -17.03 15.59 8.10
C GLY A 173 -16.84 15.21 6.63
N GLU A 174 -15.61 15.15 6.13
CA GLU A 174 -15.33 14.57 4.83
C GLU A 174 -15.58 13.06 4.82
N ASP A 175 -15.99 12.56 3.66
CA ASP A 175 -16.05 11.15 3.35
C ASP A 175 -14.63 10.57 3.31
N PHE A 176 -14.48 9.33 3.77
CA PHE A 176 -13.22 8.58 3.74
C PHE A 176 -13.48 7.08 3.59
N THR A 177 -12.43 6.36 3.22
CA THR A 177 -12.41 4.90 3.16
C THR A 177 -11.78 4.37 4.44
N ASP A 178 -12.64 3.87 5.32
CA ASP A 178 -12.24 3.24 6.58
C ASP A 178 -11.75 1.80 6.30
N THR A 179 -10.58 1.46 6.82
CA THR A 179 -9.88 0.19 6.64
C THR A 179 -9.58 -0.45 7.99
N ALA A 180 -9.27 -1.74 8.05
CA ALA A 180 -8.91 -2.35 9.34
C ALA A 180 -7.62 -1.72 9.92
N ASP A 181 -7.59 -1.49 11.23
CA ASP A 181 -6.43 -0.90 11.92
C ASP A 181 -5.26 -1.89 12.03
N ASP A 182 -5.58 -3.18 12.18
CA ASP A 182 -4.61 -4.25 12.27
C ASP A 182 -4.54 -5.06 10.95
N PRO A 183 -3.39 -5.02 10.24
CA PRO A 183 -3.12 -5.92 9.12
C PRO A 183 -3.24 -7.37 9.54
N PHE A 184 -3.88 -8.18 8.70
CA PHE A 184 -4.00 -9.62 8.93
C PHE A 184 -3.70 -10.43 7.68
N ARG A 185 -3.24 -11.67 7.92
CA ARG A 185 -3.04 -12.67 6.88
C ARG A 185 -4.34 -13.43 6.68
N ASP A 186 -5.01 -13.07 5.60
CA ASP A 186 -6.23 -13.70 5.09
C ASP A 186 -5.89 -15.10 4.56
N TYR A 187 -6.23 -16.16 5.29
CA TYR A 187 -5.81 -17.54 5.01
C TYR A 187 -6.82 -18.33 4.19
N ASP A 188 -8.10 -17.96 4.23
CA ASP A 188 -9.15 -18.60 3.45
C ASP A 188 -9.68 -17.74 2.29
N ASP A 189 -9.01 -16.60 2.04
CA ASP A 189 -9.22 -15.68 0.93
C ASP A 189 -10.62 -15.03 0.94
N ASP A 190 -11.25 -14.88 2.12
CA ASP A 190 -12.60 -14.35 2.29
C ASP A 190 -12.63 -12.83 2.53
N GLY A 191 -11.46 -12.24 2.83
CA GLY A 191 -11.27 -10.81 3.05
C GLY A 191 -11.73 -10.31 4.43
N LEU A 192 -11.98 -11.20 5.38
CA LEU A 192 -12.37 -10.91 6.76
C LEU A 192 -11.35 -11.51 7.74
N TRP A 193 -11.16 -10.87 8.89
CA TRP A 193 -10.30 -11.45 9.93
C TRP A 193 -11.03 -12.53 10.72
N ASP A 194 -10.38 -13.68 10.88
CA ASP A 194 -10.92 -14.82 11.62
C ASP A 194 -10.17 -15.20 12.91
N ASN A 195 -10.93 -15.34 13.99
CA ASN A 195 -10.41 -15.78 15.29
C ASN A 195 -10.37 -17.31 15.47
N GLY A 196 -10.56 -18.10 14.42
CA GLY A 196 -10.55 -19.57 14.51
C GLY A 196 -11.71 -20.21 15.29
N THR A 197 -12.69 -19.41 15.75
CA THR A 197 -13.82 -19.87 16.58
C THR A 197 -15.12 -20.03 15.81
N THR A 198 -15.21 -19.44 14.62
CA THR A 198 -16.43 -19.36 13.82
C THR A 198 -16.33 -20.38 12.70
N SER A 199 -17.21 -21.38 12.67
CA SER A 199 -17.44 -22.13 11.43
C SER A 199 -18.47 -21.32 10.67
N THR A 200 -18.02 -20.42 9.80
CA THR A 200 -18.95 -19.84 8.85
C THR A 200 -19.29 -20.98 7.87
N LEU A 201 -20.59 -21.25 7.71
CA LEU A 201 -21.00 -21.99 6.52
C LEU A 201 -20.79 -21.03 5.35
N ASP A 202 -19.57 -20.98 4.79
CA ASP A 202 -19.50 -20.73 3.37
C ASP A 202 -20.33 -21.86 2.73
N THR A 203 -21.45 -21.52 2.12
CA THR A 203 -22.32 -22.49 1.44
C THR A 203 -21.70 -23.00 0.13
N THR A 204 -20.50 -22.52 -0.21
CA THR A 204 -19.77 -22.79 -1.44
C THR A 204 -18.45 -23.55 -1.20
N TYR A 205 -17.74 -23.31 -0.10
CA TYR A 205 -16.66 -24.17 0.41
C TYR A 205 -17.16 -25.19 1.44
N THR A 206 -16.48 -26.33 1.48
CA THR A 206 -16.87 -27.45 2.34
C THR A 206 -16.79 -27.01 3.80
N ALA A 207 -17.90 -27.10 4.54
CA ALA A 207 -18.04 -26.83 5.98
C ALA A 207 -16.72 -26.99 6.76
N GLY A 208 -16.00 -25.88 6.90
CA GLY A 208 -14.73 -25.76 7.60
C GLY A 208 -14.91 -24.86 8.81
N VAL A 209 -14.01 -25.01 9.77
CA VAL A 209 -13.79 -23.96 10.78
C VAL A 209 -12.96 -22.90 10.07
N ASN A 210 -13.37 -21.63 10.12
CA ASN A 210 -12.51 -20.56 9.58
C ASN A 210 -11.16 -20.66 10.30
N PRO A 211 -10.03 -20.64 9.58
CA PRO A 211 -8.72 -20.74 10.22
C PRO A 211 -8.53 -19.56 11.20
N PHE A 212 -7.67 -19.75 12.21
CA PHE A 212 -7.21 -18.60 12.97
C PHE A 212 -6.22 -17.81 12.12
N GLU A 213 -6.41 -16.50 12.04
CA GLU A 213 -5.58 -15.61 11.25
C GLU A 213 -4.72 -14.74 12.14
N ASP A 214 -3.42 -14.78 11.85
CA ASP A 214 -2.45 -13.94 12.52
C ASP A 214 -2.58 -12.49 12.03
N TYR A 215 -2.43 -11.54 12.96
CA TYR A 215 -2.48 -10.10 12.69
C TYR A 215 -1.30 -9.36 13.32
N VAL A 216 -1.05 -8.16 12.81
CA VAL A 216 -0.10 -7.19 13.37
C VAL A 216 -0.87 -6.31 14.35
N ASP A 217 -0.67 -6.52 15.65
CA ASP A 217 -1.23 -5.69 16.74
C ASP A 217 -0.59 -4.30 16.74
N ALA A 218 -1.15 -3.38 15.96
CA ALA A 218 -0.60 -2.04 15.78
C ALA A 218 -0.81 -1.16 17.04
N ALA A 219 -1.87 -1.41 17.79
CA ALA A 219 -2.22 -0.69 19.02
C ALA A 219 -1.51 -1.23 20.28
N GLY A 220 -0.94 -2.44 20.22
CA GLY A 220 -0.30 -3.13 21.34
C GLY A 220 -1.28 -3.55 22.43
N ASN A 221 -2.53 -3.85 22.06
CA ASN A 221 -3.63 -4.14 22.98
C ASN A 221 -3.97 -5.65 23.09
N ASN A 222 -3.25 -6.51 22.36
CA ASN A 222 -3.46 -7.96 22.28
C ASN A 222 -4.87 -8.36 21.75
N SER A 223 -5.46 -7.53 20.91
CA SER A 223 -6.73 -7.79 20.22
C SER A 223 -6.58 -7.38 18.75
N TRP A 224 -7.32 -8.03 17.86
CA TRP A 224 -7.46 -7.53 16.49
C TRP A 224 -8.41 -6.34 16.48
N ASP A 225 -7.96 -5.23 15.90
CA ASP A 225 -8.73 -4.02 15.70
C ASP A 225 -9.13 -3.88 14.22
N GLY A 226 -10.45 -3.91 13.97
CA GLY A 226 -11.03 -3.73 12.65
C GLY A 226 -11.16 -2.27 12.24
N VAL A 227 -12.24 -1.93 11.54
CA VAL A 227 -12.60 -0.53 11.20
C VAL A 227 -13.09 0.22 12.43
N ASN A 228 -12.75 1.50 12.57
CA ASN A 228 -13.01 2.29 13.78
C ASN A 228 -13.98 3.48 13.57
N GLY A 229 -14.37 3.78 12.32
CA GLY A 229 -15.26 4.87 11.96
C GLY A 229 -14.62 6.26 12.03
N ILE A 230 -13.29 6.35 12.09
CA ILE A 230 -12.51 7.57 12.23
C ILE A 230 -11.43 7.55 11.14
N TRP A 231 -11.22 8.69 10.48
CA TRP A 231 -10.10 8.81 9.54
C TRP A 231 -8.77 8.83 10.30
N ASP A 232 -7.87 7.91 9.93
CA ASP A 232 -6.54 7.83 10.53
C ASP A 232 -5.45 8.42 9.63
N SER A 233 -4.72 9.40 10.17
CA SER A 233 -3.56 10.03 9.51
C SER A 233 -2.28 9.21 9.59
N ASP A 234 -2.22 8.22 10.48
CA ASP A 234 -1.06 7.36 10.71
C ASP A 234 -1.47 5.99 11.28
N LYS A 235 -1.73 5.03 10.38
CA LYS A 235 -2.04 3.63 10.71
C LYS A 235 -1.25 2.67 9.82
N GLN A 236 -1.37 1.37 10.09
CA GLN A 236 -0.83 0.37 9.19
C GLN A 236 -1.79 0.16 8.02
N LEU A 237 -1.32 0.47 6.82
CA LEU A 237 -1.98 0.12 5.57
C LEU A 237 -1.49 -1.27 5.14
N PHE A 238 -2.37 -2.09 4.57
CA PHE A 238 -1.97 -3.43 4.13
C PHE A 238 -2.68 -3.93 2.88
N ARG A 239 -2.05 -4.89 2.21
CA ARG A 239 -2.59 -5.63 1.07
C ARG A 239 -2.11 -7.08 1.13
N ASN A 240 -2.97 -8.01 0.73
CA ASN A 240 -2.63 -9.42 0.57
C ASN A 240 -2.37 -9.75 -0.91
N ALA A 241 -1.29 -10.48 -1.16
CA ALA A 241 -0.95 -11.04 -2.46
C ALA A 241 -1.00 -12.57 -2.40
N TYR A 242 -1.81 -13.17 -3.27
CA TYR A 242 -2.08 -14.60 -3.28
C TYR A 242 -1.24 -15.31 -4.34
N PHE A 243 -0.55 -16.38 -3.92
CA PHE A 243 0.33 -17.17 -4.76
C PHE A 243 -0.15 -18.61 -4.83
N LEU A 244 -0.05 -19.22 -6.01
CA LEU A 244 -0.24 -20.65 -6.20
C LEU A 244 1.10 -21.31 -6.51
N ILE A 245 1.52 -22.18 -5.61
CA ILE A 245 2.73 -22.98 -5.75
C ILE A 245 2.31 -24.42 -6.05
N THR A 246 2.40 -24.78 -7.32
CA THR A 246 1.93 -26.10 -7.79
C THR A 246 2.93 -27.21 -7.43
N GLY A 247 2.41 -28.33 -6.92
CA GLY A 247 3.14 -29.55 -6.55
C GLY A 247 3.03 -30.70 -7.59
N PRO A 248 3.82 -31.79 -7.46
CA PRO A 248 3.76 -33.00 -8.31
C PRO A 248 2.32 -33.40 -8.62
N PRO A 249 2.00 -33.76 -9.89
CA PRO A 249 0.68 -34.29 -10.17
C PRO A 249 0.49 -35.55 -9.30
N ILE A 250 -0.43 -35.47 -8.35
CA ILE A 250 -0.88 -36.66 -7.62
C ILE A 250 -1.83 -37.38 -8.57
N ILE A 251 -1.29 -38.30 -9.37
CA ILE A 251 -2.11 -39.25 -10.11
C ILE A 251 -2.58 -40.30 -9.10
N ARG A 252 -3.70 -40.01 -8.45
CA ARG A 252 -4.38 -40.97 -7.58
C ARG A 252 -5.31 -41.82 -8.44
N PHE A 253 -4.94 -43.09 -8.61
CA PHE A 253 -5.90 -44.08 -9.10
C PHE A 253 -6.75 -44.51 -7.90
N ASP A 254 -7.92 -43.90 -7.71
CA ASP A 254 -8.89 -44.31 -6.67
C ASP A 254 -9.65 -45.60 -7.04
N VAL A 255 -9.31 -46.20 -8.17
CA VAL A 255 -9.85 -47.46 -8.63
C VAL A 255 -8.73 -48.46 -8.86
N SER A 256 -8.84 -49.64 -8.23
CA SER A 256 -7.93 -50.77 -8.47
C SER A 256 -8.17 -51.44 -9.83
N THR A 257 -9.26 -51.08 -10.52
CA THR A 257 -9.67 -51.62 -11.82
C THR A 257 -10.48 -50.58 -12.60
N PHE A 258 -10.26 -50.49 -13.91
CA PHE A 258 -11.16 -49.81 -14.83
C PHE A 258 -11.54 -50.77 -15.97
N THR A 259 -12.77 -50.69 -16.45
CA THR A 259 -13.27 -51.59 -17.50
C THR A 259 -13.03 -50.97 -18.87
N VAL A 260 -12.23 -51.63 -19.70
CA VAL A 260 -12.13 -51.29 -21.13
C VAL A 260 -13.22 -52.09 -21.86
N PRO A 261 -14.17 -51.43 -22.57
CA PRO A 261 -15.32 -52.11 -23.17
C PRO A 261 -14.99 -53.31 -24.08
N ASP A 262 -13.79 -53.33 -24.68
CA ASP A 262 -13.34 -54.40 -25.59
C ASP A 262 -11.94 -54.96 -25.25
N GLY A 263 -11.36 -54.60 -24.10
CA GLY A 263 -10.07 -55.07 -23.64
C GLY A 263 -10.26 -55.83 -22.33
N GLY A 264 -9.97 -57.13 -22.30
CA GLY A 264 -10.12 -57.96 -21.10
C GLY A 264 -9.53 -57.33 -19.82
N SER A 265 -9.99 -57.82 -18.66
CA SER A 265 -9.61 -57.27 -17.35
C SER A 265 -8.09 -57.15 -17.17
N ALA A 266 -7.57 -55.93 -17.17
CA ALA A 266 -6.18 -55.64 -16.81
C ALA A 266 -6.14 -55.11 -15.37
N SER A 267 -5.33 -55.75 -14.53
CA SER A 267 -5.04 -55.29 -13.17
C SER A 267 -3.86 -54.32 -13.20
N VAL A 268 -4.03 -53.14 -12.59
CA VAL A 268 -2.94 -52.21 -12.34
C VAL A 268 -2.30 -52.59 -11.01
N ASN A 269 -1.05 -53.04 -11.02
CA ASN A 269 -0.27 -53.15 -9.78
C ASN A 269 0.31 -51.77 -9.47
N SER A 270 -0.17 -51.16 -8.38
CA SER A 270 0.44 -50.01 -7.72
C SER A 270 1.65 -50.44 -6.90
#